data_AF-A0A060YXP2-F1
#
_entry.id   AF-A0A060YXP2-F1
#
_cell.length_a   1.000
_cell.length_b   1.000
_cell.length_c   1.000
_cell.angle_alpha   90.00
_cell.angle_beta   90.00
_cell.angle_gamma   90.00
#
_symmetry.space_group_name_H-M   'P 1'
#
loop_
_entity.id
_entity.type
_entity.pdbx_description
1 polymer ?
#
loop_
_entity_poly.entity_id
_entity_poly.type
_entity_poly.pdbx_seq_one_letter_code
_entity_poly.pdbx_strand_id
1 'polypeptide(L)'
;MDHLSALAKAPFAAHGHGAYLTLSILDRYYRPDLTRDEAMDLLKKCIEELNHRFILNLPSFSVRLIDKDGTHDLEKLIPVGAK
;
A
#
# COMPACT_ATOMS: atom_id res chain seq x y z
N MET A 1 3.30 -6.48 -13.50
CA MET A 1 4.16 -6.39 -14.69
C MET A 1 5.14 -5.25 -14.44
N ASP A 2 6.43 -5.47 -14.64
CA ASP A 2 7.41 -4.38 -14.54
C ASP A 2 7.55 -3.63 -15.87
N HIS A 3 8.44 -2.63 -15.89
CA HIS A 3 8.71 -1.80 -17.06
C HIS A 3 9.38 -2.56 -18.22
N LEU A 4 9.88 -3.77 -18.00
CA LEU A 4 10.49 -4.65 -19.02
C LEU A 4 9.57 -5.81 -19.41
N SER A 5 8.28 -5.72 -19.08
CA SER A 5 7.27 -6.74 -19.36
C SER A 5 7.43 -8.05 -18.58
N ALA A 6 8.24 -8.10 -17.53
CA ALA A 6 8.27 -9.26 -16.65
C ALA A 6 7.00 -9.31 -15.80
N LEU A 7 6.42 -10.50 -15.66
CA LEU A 7 5.17 -10.71 -14.93
C LEU A 7 5.32 -11.89 -13.97
N ALA A 8 5.01 -11.64 -12.70
CA ALA A 8 4.94 -12.66 -11.66
C ALA A 8 3.59 -12.56 -10.94
N LYS A 9 3.00 -13.71 -10.61
CA LYS A 9 1.84 -13.79 -9.73
C LYS A 9 2.33 -13.68 -8.29
N ALA A 10 1.83 -12.71 -7.54
CA ALA A 10 2.19 -12.48 -6.15
C ALA A 10 0.94 -12.14 -5.32
N PRO A 11 0.90 -12.48 -4.02
CA PRO A 11 -0.22 -12.16 -3.13
C PRO A 11 -0.31 -10.66 -2.80
N PHE A 12 0.81 -9.95 -2.88
CA PHE A 12 0.94 -8.52 -2.72
C PHE A 12 2.09 -7.99 -3.59
N ALA A 13 2.10 -6.70 -3.88
CA ALA A 13 3.17 -6.05 -4.63
C ALA A 13 3.26 -4.57 -4.24
N ALA A 14 4.47 -4.02 -4.34
CA ALA A 14 4.72 -2.59 -4.28
C ALA A 14 5.72 -2.23 -5.39
N HIS A 15 5.59 -1.02 -5.95
CA HIS A 15 6.40 -0.56 -7.08
C HIS A 15 7.02 0.82 -6.80
N GLY A 16 8.06 1.16 -7.57
CA GLY A 16 8.80 2.41 -7.41
C GLY A 16 9.65 2.43 -6.14
N HIS A 17 10.20 3.60 -5.80
CA HIS A 17 11.10 3.75 -4.65
C HIS A 17 10.44 3.47 -3.29
N GLY A 18 9.12 3.67 -3.18
CA GLY A 18 8.38 3.33 -1.97
C GLY A 18 8.35 1.82 -1.66
N ALA A 19 8.59 0.96 -2.66
CA ALA A 19 8.63 -0.48 -2.47
C ALA A 19 9.76 -0.92 -1.52
N TYR A 20 10.91 -0.25 -1.54
CA TYR A 20 12.06 -0.56 -0.68
C TYR A 20 11.74 -0.42 0.82
N LEU A 21 10.77 0.44 1.16
CA LEU A 21 10.36 0.71 2.54
C LEU A 21 9.16 -0.13 2.96
N THR A 22 8.31 -0.54 2.00
CA THR A 22 7.00 -1.12 2.30
C THR A 22 6.92 -2.63 2.08
N LEU A 23 7.75 -3.21 1.20
CA LEU A 23 7.70 -4.65 0.90
C LEU A 23 7.93 -5.54 2.11
N SER A 24 8.85 -5.16 3.01
CA SER A 24 9.12 -5.93 4.24
C SER A 24 7.96 -5.89 5.24
N ILE A 25 7.19 -4.78 5.26
CA ILE A 25 5.96 -4.67 6.05
C ILE A 25 4.90 -5.60 5.49
N LEU A 26 4.71 -5.58 4.17
CA LEU A 26 3.77 -6.48 3.49
C LEU A 26 4.15 -7.95 3.74
N ASP A 27 5.42 -8.32 3.54
CA ASP A 27 5.92 -9.68 3.76
C ASP A 27 5.68 -10.17 5.20
N ARG A 28 5.89 -9.31 6.19
CA ARG A 28 5.75 -9.66 7.61
C ARG A 28 4.30 -9.78 8.08
N TYR A 29 3.42 -8.92 7.61
CA TYR A 29 2.07 -8.75 8.19
C TYR A 29 0.95 -9.25 7.27
N TYR A 30 1.24 -9.51 6.00
CA TYR A 30 0.25 -10.09 5.09
C TYR A 30 -0.17 -11.49 5.55
N ARG A 31 -1.47 -11.75 5.50
CA ARG A 31 -2.06 -13.08 5.61
C ARG A 31 -3.13 -13.24 4.52
N PRO A 32 -3.32 -14.45 3.99
CA PRO A 32 -4.31 -14.68 2.93
C PRO A 32 -5.76 -14.47 3.37
N ASP A 33 -6.03 -14.49 4.68
CA ASP A 33 -7.34 -14.37 5.31
C ASP A 33 -7.61 -13.00 5.94
N LEU A 34 -6.84 -11.96 5.57
CA LEU A 34 -7.06 -10.60 6.06
C LEU A 34 -8.48 -10.11 5.75
N THR A 35 -9.13 -9.56 6.76
CA THR A 35 -10.36 -8.80 6.59
C THR A 35 -10.07 -7.45 5.91
N ARG A 36 -11.13 -6.79 5.42
CA ARG A 36 -11.02 -5.45 4.83
C ARG A 36 -10.35 -4.45 5.78
N ASP A 37 -10.71 -4.46 7.06
CA ASP A 37 -10.19 -3.52 8.03
C ASP A 37 -8.71 -3.81 8.35
N GLU A 38 -8.33 -5.08 8.50
CA GLU A 38 -6.94 -5.46 8.71
C GLU A 38 -6.05 -5.12 7.49
N ALA A 39 -6.58 -5.29 6.27
CA ALA A 39 -5.88 -4.89 5.06
C ALA A 39 -5.68 -3.36 4.99
N MET A 40 -6.67 -2.59 5.42
CA MET A 40 -6.55 -1.13 5.53
C MET A 40 -5.53 -0.72 6.59
N ASP A 41 -5.48 -1.42 7.72
CA ASP A 41 -4.50 -1.15 8.76
C ASP A 41 -3.07 -1.53 8.32
N LEU A 42 -2.91 -2.60 7.56
CA LEU A 42 -1.64 -2.93 6.91
C LEU A 42 -1.20 -1.82 5.94
N LEU A 43 -2.12 -1.32 5.11
CA LEU A 43 -1.81 -0.22 4.19
C LEU A 43 -1.40 1.06 4.94
N LYS A 44 -2.07 1.39 6.06
CA LYS A 44 -1.70 2.54 6.91
C LYS A 44 -0.28 2.40 7.46
N LYS A 45 0.14 1.20 7.87
CA LYS A 45 1.53 0.94 8.32
C LYS A 45 2.55 1.21 7.21
N CYS A 46 2.24 0.83 5.97
CA CYS A 46 3.10 1.15 4.83
C CYS A 46 3.19 2.67 4.60
N ILE A 47 2.07 3.39 4.71
CA ILE A 47 2.04 4.85 4.55
C ILE A 47 2.80 5.56 5.66
N GLU A 48 2.68 5.09 6.90
CA GLU A 48 3.43 5.62 8.05
C GLU A 48 4.94 5.47 7.85
N GLU A 49 5.40 4.30 7.41
CA GLU A 49 6.81 4.06 7.09
C GLU A 49 7.31 4.98 5.96
N LEU A 50 6.50 5.18 4.92
CA LEU A 50 6.81 6.14 3.86
C LEU A 50 6.89 7.57 4.41
N ASN A 51 5.95 8.00 5.25
CA ASN A 51 5.96 9.33 5.86
C ASN A 51 7.22 9.58 6.70
N HIS A 52 7.74 8.54 7.38
CA HIS A 52 8.95 8.66 8.18
C HIS A 52 10.24 8.65 7.38
N ARG A 53 10.34 7.84 6.32
CA ARG A 53 11.62 7.57 5.65
C ARG A 53 11.69 8.00 4.19
N PHE A 54 10.57 8.34 3.57
CA PHE A 54 10.53 8.73 2.17
C PHE A 54 10.71 10.24 2.00
N ILE A 55 11.71 10.64 1.23
CA ILE A 55 12.13 12.04 1.10
C ILE A 55 11.06 12.97 0.53
N LEU A 56 10.16 12.45 -0.32
CA LEU A 56 9.16 13.28 -1.01
C LEU A 56 7.96 13.65 -0.14
N ASN A 57 7.83 13.08 1.06
CA ASN A 57 6.75 13.34 2.02
C ASN A 57 5.37 13.61 1.38
N LEU A 58 4.75 12.56 0.83
CA LEU A 58 3.52 12.67 0.04
C LEU A 58 2.33 13.13 0.91
N PRO A 59 1.54 14.13 0.48
CA PRO A 59 0.51 14.73 1.33
C PRO A 59 -0.76 13.88 1.47
N SER A 60 -1.04 13.01 0.51
CA SER A 60 -2.20 12.12 0.55
C SER A 60 -2.03 10.92 -0.38
N PHE A 61 -2.77 9.86 -0.09
CA PHE A 61 -2.78 8.61 -0.85
C PHE A 61 -4.21 8.29 -1.28
N SER A 62 -4.42 8.12 -2.58
CA SER A 62 -5.69 7.60 -3.10
C SER A 62 -5.75 6.09 -2.88
N VAL A 63 -6.85 5.61 -2.33
CA VAL A 63 -7.05 4.18 -2.04
C VAL A 63 -8.29 3.69 -2.77
N ARG A 64 -8.14 2.52 -3.41
CA ARG A 64 -9.21 1.86 -4.14
C ARG A 64 -9.34 0.43 -3.66
N LEU A 65 -10.54 0.05 -3.24
CA LEU A 65 -10.89 -1.31 -2.90
C LEU A 65 -11.58 -1.98 -4.09
N ILE A 66 -11.24 -3.23 -4.35
CA ILE A 66 -11.87 -4.02 -5.40
C ILE A 66 -12.40 -5.29 -4.75
N ASP A 67 -13.69 -5.56 -4.90
CA ASP A 67 -14.36 -6.75 -4.42
C ASP A 67 -15.35 -7.29 -5.46
N LYS A 68 -16.14 -8.30 -5.07
CA LYS A 68 -17.14 -8.94 -5.95
C LYS A 68 -18.23 -7.99 -6.43
N ASP A 69 -18.49 -6.91 -5.68
CA ASP A 69 -19.57 -5.96 -5.94
C ASP A 69 -19.05 -4.78 -6.79
N GLY A 70 -17.74 -4.69 -7.01
CA GLY A 70 -17.12 -3.82 -7.98
C GLY A 70 -15.88 -3.09 -7.44
N THR A 71 -15.73 -1.84 -7.86
CA THR A 71 -14.60 -0.98 -7.49
C THR A 71 -15.10 0.18 -6.65
N HIS A 72 -14.46 0.41 -5.52
CA HIS A 72 -14.85 1.42 -4.53
C HIS A 72 -13.67 2.36 -4.28
N ASP A 73 -13.82 3.62 -4.65
CA ASP A 73 -12.87 4.66 -4.27
C ASP A 73 -13.13 5.05 -2.81
N LEU A 74 -12.11 4.86 -1.97
CA LEU A 74 -12.18 5.19 -0.55
C LEU A 74 -11.69 6.61 -0.31
N GLU A 75 -11.96 7.11 0.90
CA GLU A 75 -11.39 8.37 1.36
C GLU A 75 -9.87 8.34 1.28
N LYS A 76 -9.29 9.48 0.88
CA LYS A 76 -7.84 9.61 0.78
C LYS A 76 -7.22 9.45 2.16
N LEU A 77 -6.17 8.64 2.24
CA LEU A 77 -5.37 8.52 3.46
C LEU A 77 -4.39 9.68 3.53
N ILE A 78 -4.42 10.40 4.65
CA ILE A 78 -3.53 11.53 4.93
C ILE A 78 -2.54 11.06 5.99
N PRO A 79 -1.23 11.06 5.71
CA PRO A 79 -0.23 10.72 6.72
C PRO A 79 -0.27 11.69 7.89
N VAL A 80 -0.07 11.18 9.10
CA VAL A 80 -0.01 12.02 10.31
C VAL A 80 1.24 12.91 10.21
N GLY A 81 1.04 14.23 10.22
CA GLY A 81 2.13 15.20 10.12
C GLY A 81 2.55 15.59 8.71
N ALA A 82 1.77 15.24 7.67
CA ALA A 82 1.90 15.86 6.36
C ALA A 82 1.78 17.39 6.50
N LYS A 83 2.85 18.11 6.15
CA LYS A 83 2.89 19.58 6.12
C LYS A 83 2.43 20.10 4.77
#